data_AF-A0A1M6LTM0-F1
#
_entry.id   AF-A0A1M6LTM0-F1
#
_cell.length_a   1.000
_cell.length_b   1.000
_cell.length_c   1.000
_cell.angle_alpha   90.00
_cell.angle_beta   90.00
_cell.angle_gamma   90.00
#
_symmetry.space_group_name_H-M   'P 1'
#
loop_
_entity.id
_entity.type
_entity.pdbx_description
1 polymer ?
#
loop_
_entity_poly.entity_id
_entity_poly.type
_entity_poly.pdbx_seq_one_letter_code
_entity_poly.pdbx_strand_id
1 'polypeptide(L)'
;MFNSVELYLLNKLLNKIKYSDRDPYELNEFAFSPITNQIIEKLKIELKLNEQIKKLSSQNPKFKNLTFEFDNYIGKNIKENLIYQSDSSFEVISKFNDNELETFTIDIIGPIDFEKTELEKLKKYIEELAKKNTSS
;
A
#
# COMPACT_ATOMS: atom_id res chain seq x y z
N MET A 1 19.55 -4.47 -14.64
CA MET A 1 19.28 -3.05 -14.37
C MET A 1 18.30 -2.58 -15.43
N PHE A 2 17.19 -1.93 -15.05
CA PHE A 2 16.24 -1.41 -16.04
C PHE A 2 16.80 -0.12 -16.65
N ASN A 3 16.75 0.00 -17.98
CA ASN A 3 17.10 1.24 -18.64
C ASN A 3 15.92 2.23 -18.63
N SER A 4 16.20 3.49 -18.96
CA SER A 4 15.23 4.59 -18.96
C SER A 4 14.04 4.34 -19.91
N VAL A 5 14.24 3.56 -20.97
CA VAL A 5 13.20 3.21 -21.95
C VAL A 5 12.27 2.14 -21.38
N GLU A 6 12.81 1.15 -20.66
CA GLU A 6 12.05 0.09 -19.99
C GLU A 6 11.16 0.67 -18.86
N LEU A 7 11.69 1.60 -18.07
CA LEU A 7 10.93 2.31 -17.03
C LEU A 7 9.81 3.18 -17.62
N TYR A 8 10.07 3.87 -18.72
CA TYR A 8 9.07 4.67 -19.42
C TYR A 8 7.92 3.82 -19.98
N LEU A 9 8.24 2.64 -20.53
CA LEU A 9 7.26 1.67 -21.01
C LEU A 9 6.41 1.11 -19.88
N LEU A 10 7.02 0.74 -18.74
CA LEU A 10 6.29 0.29 -17.56
C LEU A 10 5.34 1.37 -17.03
N ASN A 11 5.82 2.61 -16.93
CA ASN A 11 4.99 3.74 -16.50
C ASN A 11 3.83 4.00 -17.47
N LYS A 12 4.05 3.88 -18.79
CA LYS A 12 2.96 3.98 -19.77
C LYS A 12 1.96 2.83 -19.67
N LEU A 13 2.42 1.61 -19.42
CA LEU A 13 1.56 0.43 -19.26
C LEU A 13 0.66 0.58 -18.02
N LEU A 14 1.23 0.95 -16.88
CA LEU A 14 0.49 1.14 -15.63
C LEU A 14 -0.53 2.28 -15.74
N ASN A 15 -0.16 3.41 -16.37
CA ASN A 15 -1.08 4.54 -16.57
C ASN A 15 -2.15 4.31 -17.66
N LYS A 16 -1.99 3.28 -18.49
CA LYS A 16 -2.98 2.86 -19.50
C LYS A 16 -4.02 1.90 -18.93
N ILE A 17 -3.75 1.30 -17.76
CA ILE A 17 -4.69 0.40 -17.08
C ILE A 17 -5.69 1.28 -16.32
N LYS A 18 -6.89 1.43 -16.87
CA LYS A 18 -8.04 1.95 -16.12
C LYS A 18 -8.56 0.84 -15.23
N TYR A 19 -8.23 0.92 -13.94
CA TYR A 19 -8.63 -0.06 -12.93
C TYR A 19 -10.16 -0.14 -12.72
N SER A 20 -10.92 0.84 -13.21
CA SER A 20 -12.38 0.88 -13.14
C SER A 20 -13.10 -0.08 -14.08
N ASP A 21 -12.41 -0.58 -15.12
CA ASP A 21 -13.09 -1.22 -16.27
C ASP A 21 -12.68 -2.70 -16.45
N ARG A 22 -12.03 -3.34 -15.47
CA ARG A 22 -11.51 -4.71 -15.62
C ARG A 22 -12.08 -5.73 -14.63
N ASP A 23 -12.27 -6.93 -15.15
CA ASP A 23 -12.58 -8.13 -14.39
C ASP A 23 -11.44 -8.41 -13.38
N PRO A 24 -11.76 -8.60 -12.08
CA PRO A 24 -10.79 -9.02 -11.06
C PRO A 24 -9.93 -10.23 -11.44
N TYR A 25 -10.45 -11.13 -12.29
CA TYR A 25 -9.70 -12.28 -12.80
C TYR A 25 -8.52 -11.85 -13.69
N GLU A 26 -8.73 -10.92 -14.63
CA GLU A 26 -7.67 -10.41 -15.51
C GLU A 26 -6.62 -9.63 -14.73
N LEU A 27 -7.04 -8.91 -13.68
CA LEU A 27 -6.14 -8.19 -12.81
C LEU A 27 -5.25 -9.13 -12.01
N ASN A 28 -5.81 -10.24 -11.52
CA ASN A 28 -5.04 -11.28 -10.83
C ASN A 28 -4.07 -11.98 -11.79
N GLU A 29 -4.49 -12.38 -12.99
CA GLU A 29 -3.57 -12.97 -13.98
C GLU A 29 -2.42 -12.02 -14.34
N PHE A 30 -2.72 -10.73 -14.50
CA PHE A 30 -1.70 -9.73 -14.76
C PHE A 30 -0.75 -9.55 -13.56
N ALA A 31 -1.28 -9.43 -12.34
CA ALA A 31 -0.49 -9.23 -11.12
C ALA A 31 0.40 -10.42 -10.81
N PHE A 32 -0.08 -11.64 -11.04
CA PHE A 32 0.64 -12.88 -10.77
C PHE A 32 1.42 -13.42 -11.98
N SER A 33 1.44 -12.70 -13.10
CA SER A 33 2.16 -13.16 -14.29
C SER A 33 3.65 -13.32 -13.99
N PRO A 34 4.32 -14.33 -14.56
CA PRO A 34 5.76 -14.53 -14.39
C PRO A 34 6.59 -13.29 -14.76
N ILE A 35 6.13 -12.53 -15.75
CA ILE A 35 6.77 -11.29 -16.20
C ILE A 35 6.61 -10.20 -15.14
N THR A 36 5.42 -10.03 -14.57
CA THR A 36 5.16 -9.05 -13.50
C THR A 36 6.00 -9.35 -12.27
N ASN A 37 6.08 -10.61 -11.85
CA ASN A 37 6.92 -11.03 -10.74
C ASN A 37 8.42 -10.77 -11.01
N GLN A 38 8.90 -11.07 -12.22
CA GLN A 38 10.28 -10.73 -12.60
C GLN A 38 10.55 -9.22 -12.62
N ILE A 39 9.56 -8.42 -13.01
CA ILE A 39 9.65 -6.96 -12.98
C ILE A 39 9.71 -6.47 -11.53
N ILE A 40 8.86 -6.98 -10.65
CA ILE A 40 8.85 -6.64 -9.22
C ILE A 40 10.17 -7.02 -8.56
N GLU A 41 10.75 -8.19 -8.83
CA GLU A 41 12.04 -8.58 -8.25
C GLU A 41 13.20 -7.70 -8.76
N LYS A 42 13.22 -7.37 -10.06
CA LYS A 42 14.20 -6.43 -10.60
C LYS A 42 14.01 -5.02 -10.02
N LEU A 43 12.76 -4.59 -9.79
CA LEU A 43 12.47 -3.35 -9.10
C LEU A 43 12.92 -3.41 -7.64
N LYS A 44 12.69 -4.48 -6.87
CA LYS A 44 13.18 -4.59 -5.49
C LYS A 44 14.70 -4.50 -5.38
N ILE A 45 15.43 -5.03 -6.36
CA ILE A 45 16.89 -4.93 -6.42
C ILE A 45 17.33 -3.47 -6.70
N GLU A 46 16.65 -2.79 -7.62
CA GLU A 46 16.86 -1.35 -7.91
C GLU A 46 16.40 -0.45 -6.73
N LEU A 47 15.35 -0.85 -6.02
CA LEU A 47 14.76 -0.15 -4.88
C LEU A 47 15.58 -0.37 -3.59
N LYS A 48 16.28 -1.50 -3.45
CA LYS A 48 17.32 -1.70 -2.42
C LYS A 48 18.57 -0.85 -2.67
N LEU A 49 18.84 -0.45 -3.91
CA LEU A 49 19.79 0.62 -4.22
C LEU A 49 19.28 2.02 -3.78
N ASN A 50 18.03 2.07 -3.33
CA ASN A 50 17.22 3.26 -3.13
C ASN A 50 16.79 3.36 -1.65
N GLU A 51 17.72 3.17 -0.72
CA GLU A 51 17.74 3.98 0.51
C GLU A 51 17.64 5.50 0.19
N GLN A 52 17.85 5.88 -1.08
CA GLN A 52 17.55 7.17 -1.67
C GLN A 52 16.06 7.44 -1.99
N ILE A 53 15.11 6.50 -1.88
CA ILE A 53 13.67 6.81 -2.05
C ILE A 53 13.09 7.54 -0.84
N LYS A 54 13.72 7.45 0.33
CA LYS A 54 13.51 8.46 1.40
C LYS A 54 13.80 9.89 0.91
N LYS A 55 14.60 10.08 -0.16
CA LYS A 55 14.82 11.39 -0.82
C LYS A 55 13.86 11.69 -1.98
N LEU A 56 13.09 10.72 -2.49
CA LEU A 56 12.16 10.94 -3.61
C LEU A 56 10.72 11.29 -3.15
N SER A 57 10.30 10.91 -1.94
CA SER A 57 9.09 11.46 -1.32
C SER A 57 9.23 12.95 -0.97
N SER A 58 10.45 13.43 -0.74
CA SER A 58 10.75 14.83 -0.41
C SER A 58 10.84 15.77 -1.62
N GLN A 59 10.74 15.27 -2.86
CA GLN A 59 10.87 16.07 -4.09
C GLN A 59 9.65 16.04 -5.03
N ASN A 60 8.59 15.28 -4.72
CA ASN A 60 7.33 15.39 -5.46
C ASN A 60 6.45 16.50 -4.85
N PRO A 61 6.25 17.65 -5.53
CA PRO A 61 5.42 18.73 -5.00
C PRO A 61 3.94 18.35 -4.81
N LYS A 62 3.49 17.23 -5.39
CA LYS A 62 2.14 16.67 -5.17
C LYS A 62 1.95 16.01 -3.79
N PHE A 63 3.01 15.49 -3.17
CA PHE A 63 2.94 14.83 -1.86
C PHE A 63 3.44 15.71 -0.72
N LYS A 64 4.14 16.81 -1.03
CA LYS A 64 4.77 17.72 -0.06
C LYS A 64 3.78 18.39 0.92
N ASN A 65 2.48 18.29 0.65
CA ASN A 65 1.39 18.81 1.50
C ASN A 65 0.32 17.75 1.80
N LEU A 66 0.57 16.47 1.48
CA LEU A 66 -0.36 15.41 1.83
C LEU A 66 0.01 14.89 3.21
N THR A 67 -0.84 15.21 4.17
CA THR A 67 -0.78 14.65 5.52
C THR A 67 -1.92 13.66 5.67
N PHE A 68 -1.61 12.48 6.20
CA PHE A 68 -2.61 11.51 6.59
C PHE A 68 -3.33 12.01 7.85
N GLU A 69 -4.66 12.02 7.79
CA GLU A 69 -5.55 12.18 8.92
C GLU A 69 -6.63 11.11 8.80
N PHE A 70 -7.00 10.51 9.92
CA PHE A 70 -7.94 9.41 9.99
C PHE A 70 -9.29 9.70 9.31
N ASP A 71 -9.74 10.95 9.34
CA ASP A 71 -11.03 11.39 8.80
C ASP A 71 -10.94 12.13 7.47
N ASN A 72 -9.73 12.36 6.94
CA ASN A 72 -9.58 12.99 5.63
C ASN A 72 -9.80 11.98 4.49
N TYR A 73 -9.68 12.45 3.24
CA TYR A 73 -9.91 11.61 2.07
C TYR A 73 -8.98 10.37 2.01
N ILE A 74 -7.73 10.52 2.46
CA ILE A 74 -6.75 9.42 2.51
C ILE A 74 -7.17 8.40 3.56
N GLY A 75 -7.53 8.87 4.76
CA GLY A 75 -8.02 8.00 5.83
C GLY A 75 -9.30 7.26 5.46
N LYS A 76 -10.24 7.91 4.79
CA LYS A 76 -11.46 7.25 4.27
C LYS A 76 -11.15 6.17 3.25
N ASN A 77 -10.29 6.45 2.27
CA ASN A 77 -9.89 5.47 1.26
C ASN A 77 -9.16 4.26 1.87
N ILE A 78 -8.29 4.49 2.87
CA ILE A 78 -7.64 3.41 3.62
C ILE A 78 -8.68 2.54 4.34
N LYS A 79 -9.63 3.17 5.04
CA LYS A 79 -10.71 2.45 5.76
C LYS A 79 -11.55 1.61 4.81
N GLU A 80 -11.93 2.15 3.65
CA GLU A 80 -12.68 1.40 2.62
C GLU A 80 -11.89 0.18 2.14
N ASN A 81 -10.60 0.34 1.81
CA ASN A 81 -9.75 -0.78 1.38
C ASN A 81 -9.59 -1.86 2.45
N LEU A 82 -9.51 -1.49 3.73
CA LEU A 82 -9.43 -2.43 4.83
C LEU A 82 -10.70 -3.29 4.94
N ILE A 83 -11.89 -2.71 4.73
CA ILE A 83 -13.17 -3.44 4.80
C ILE A 83 -13.27 -4.52 3.71
N TYR A 84 -12.58 -4.35 2.58
CA TYR A 84 -12.55 -5.33 1.48
C TYR A 84 -11.49 -6.44 1.64
N GLN A 85 -10.73 -6.46 2.72
CA GLN A 85 -9.79 -7.56 2.97
C GLN A 85 -10.53 -8.85 3.35
N SER A 86 -9.93 -9.99 3.01
CA SER A 86 -10.49 -11.31 3.33
C SER A 86 -10.46 -11.59 4.84
N ASP A 87 -11.39 -12.41 5.32
CA ASP A 87 -11.45 -12.84 6.73
C ASP A 87 -10.13 -13.49 7.19
N SER A 88 -9.46 -14.22 6.30
CA SER A 88 -8.14 -14.82 6.56
C SER A 88 -7.04 -13.77 6.82
N SER A 89 -7.14 -12.57 6.24
CA SER A 89 -6.21 -11.48 6.50
C SER A 89 -6.42 -10.94 7.91
N PHE A 90 -7.68 -10.79 8.34
CA PHE A 90 -8.01 -10.35 9.69
C PHE A 90 -7.67 -11.38 10.77
N GLU A 91 -7.69 -12.67 10.45
CA GLU A 91 -7.22 -13.73 11.34
C GLU A 91 -5.71 -13.66 11.62
N VAL A 92 -4.92 -13.17 10.66
CA VAL A 92 -3.49 -12.93 10.83
C VAL A 92 -3.27 -11.65 11.62
N ILE A 93 -3.96 -10.57 11.26
CA ILE A 93 -3.85 -9.26 11.92
C ILE A 93 -4.24 -9.35 13.40
N SER A 94 -5.25 -10.15 13.76
CA SER A 94 -5.67 -10.31 15.16
C SER A 94 -4.61 -10.94 16.07
N LYS A 95 -3.61 -11.61 15.49
CA LYS A 95 -2.50 -12.24 16.20
C LYS A 95 -1.28 -11.34 16.32
N PHE A 96 -1.29 -10.16 15.67
CA PHE A 96 -0.18 -9.22 15.75
C PHE A 96 -0.01 -8.68 17.16
N ASN A 97 1.26 -8.59 17.58
CA ASN A 97 1.61 -7.79 18.73
C ASN A 97 1.61 -6.29 18.38
N ASP A 98 1.75 -5.43 19.39
CA ASP A 98 1.62 -3.98 19.22
C ASP A 98 2.60 -3.39 18.19
N ASN A 99 3.83 -3.89 18.14
CA ASN A 99 4.85 -3.43 17.18
C ASN A 99 4.57 -3.90 15.75
N GLU A 100 4.08 -5.13 15.59
CA GLU A 100 3.68 -5.67 14.28
C GLU A 100 2.48 -4.90 13.72
N LEU A 101 1.50 -4.60 14.56
CA LEU A 101 0.34 -3.81 14.20
C LEU A 101 0.71 -2.37 13.84
N GLU A 102 1.61 -1.74 14.59
CA GLU A 102 2.12 -0.41 14.28
C GLU A 102 2.88 -0.39 12.94
N THR A 103 3.75 -1.37 12.72
CA THR A 103 4.49 -1.51 11.45
C THR A 103 3.54 -1.67 10.27
N PHE A 104 2.55 -2.56 10.40
CA PHE A 104 1.50 -2.76 9.39
C PHE A 104 0.71 -1.48 9.12
N THR A 105 0.38 -0.71 10.17
CA THR A 105 -0.35 0.55 10.05
C THR A 105 0.47 1.59 9.29
N ILE A 106 1.78 1.70 9.55
CA ILE A 106 2.70 2.58 8.83
C ILE A 106 2.81 2.16 7.36
N ASP A 107 2.91 0.86 7.10
CA ASP A 107 2.99 0.33 5.74
C ASP A 107 1.73 0.65 4.91
N ILE A 108 0.54 0.63 5.53
CA ILE A 108 -0.72 1.02 4.89
C ILE A 108 -0.76 2.52 4.56
N ILE A 109 -0.30 3.38 5.47
CA ILE A 109 -0.23 4.82 5.24
C ILE A 109 0.78 5.15 4.13
N GLY A 110 1.87 4.36 4.06
CA GLY A 110 2.90 4.50 3.05
C GLY A 110 3.75 5.77 3.26
N PRO A 111 4.31 6.37 2.19
CA PRO A 111 5.27 7.47 2.29
C PRO A 111 4.60 8.85 2.49
N ILE A 112 3.53 8.92 3.30
CA ILE A 112 2.74 10.12 3.58
C ILE A 112 3.07 10.58 5.01
N ASP A 113 3.18 11.89 5.25
CA ASP A 113 3.42 12.41 6.59
C ASP A 113 2.19 12.21 7.48
N PHE A 114 2.37 11.95 8.77
CA PHE A 114 1.29 11.79 9.74
C PHE A 114 1.69 12.22 11.14
N GLU A 115 0.72 12.65 11.93
CA GLU A 115 0.90 12.80 13.36
C GLU A 115 0.76 11.45 14.07
N LYS A 116 1.47 11.28 15.19
CA LYS A 116 1.35 10.06 16.01
C LYS A 116 -0.09 9.79 16.44
N THR A 117 -0.84 10.84 16.79
CA THR A 117 -2.26 10.80 17.15
C THR A 117 -3.13 10.19 16.06
N GLU A 118 -2.86 10.50 14.79
CA GLU A 118 -3.58 9.96 13.64
C GLU A 118 -3.21 8.49 13.37
N LEU A 119 -1.93 8.14 13.54
CA LEU A 119 -1.47 6.75 13.47
C LEU A 119 -2.20 5.86 14.51
N GLU A 120 -2.30 6.32 15.76
CA GLU A 120 -2.99 5.58 16.83
C GLU A 120 -4.48 5.36 16.53
N LYS A 121 -5.16 6.34 15.91
CA LYS A 121 -6.56 6.18 15.50
C LYS A 121 -6.72 5.06 14.48
N LEU A 122 -5.84 5.00 13.48
CA LEU A 122 -5.87 3.95 12.46
C LEU A 122 -5.51 2.58 13.05
N LYS A 123 -4.49 2.52 13.89
CA LYS A 123 -4.07 1.31 14.60
C LYS A 123 -5.24 0.71 15.39
N LYS A 124 -5.93 1.53 16.19
CA LYS A 124 -7.11 1.12 16.95
C LYS A 124 -8.25 0.65 16.05
N TYR A 125 -8.50 1.34 14.94
CA TYR A 125 -9.53 0.94 13.97
C TYR A 125 -9.24 -0.44 13.35
N ILE A 126 -7.99 -0.71 12.97
CA ILE A 126 -7.57 -2.02 12.44
C ILE A 126 -7.74 -3.11 13.50
N GLU A 127 -7.38 -2.83 14.75
CA GLU A 127 -7.54 -3.77 15.87
C GLU A 127 -9.02 -4.12 16.11
N GLU A 128 -9.91 -3.12 16.08
CA GLU A 128 -11.37 -3.32 16.22
C GLU A 128 -11.95 -4.11 15.03
N LEU A 129 -11.51 -3.82 13.81
CA LEU A 129 -11.87 -4.57 12.61
C LEU A 129 -11.46 -6.04 12.69
N ALA A 130 -10.21 -6.30 13.09
CA ALA A 130 -9.69 -7.65 13.23
C ALA A 130 -10.51 -8.44 14.25
N LYS A 131 -10.78 -7.86 15.43
CA LYS A 131 -11.62 -8.49 16.46
C LYS A 131 -13.02 -8.81 15.94
N LYS A 132 -13.65 -7.88 15.21
CA LYS A 132 -15.00 -8.08 14.66
C LYS A 132 -15.06 -9.26 13.68
N ASN A 133 -14.06 -9.39 12.80
CA ASN A 133 -14.04 -10.42 11.76
C ASN A 133 -13.52 -11.79 12.25
N THR A 134 -12.91 -11.87 13.43
CA THR A 134 -12.45 -13.15 14.02
C THR A 134 -13.31 -13.65 15.17
N SER A 135 -14.33 -12.89 15.60
CA SER A 135 -15.23 -13.27 16.70
C SER A 135 -16.47 -14.04 16.23
N SER A 136 -16.42 -14.69 15.05
CA SER A 136 -17.50 -15.54 14.50
C SER A 136 -17.11 -17.01 14.52
#